data_AF-A0A842KV54-F1
#
_entry.id   AF-A0A842KV54-F1
#
_cell.length_a   1.000
_cell.length_b   1.000
_cell.length_c   1.000
_cell.angle_alpha   90.00
_cell.angle_beta   90.00
_cell.angle_gamma   90.00
#
_symmetry.space_group_name_H-M   'P 1'
#
loop_
_entity.id
_entity.type
_entity.pdbx_description
1 polymer ?
#
loop_
_entity_poly.entity_id
_entity_poly.type
_entity_poly.pdbx_seq_one_letter_code
_entity_poly.pdbx_strand_id
1 'polypeptide(L)' 'MSQEEVYKIIKELGGEATTQEIKERAKEKFPNYSLYLYVSNRLKKLEKWGIIKKTEKGTWKIIKNYK' A
#
# COMPACT_ATOMS: atom_id res chain seq x y z
N MET A 1 -9.12 -4.03 5.69
CA MET A 1 -8.30 -3.57 4.56
C MET A 1 -7.72 -4.77 3.85
N SER A 2 -8.12 -4.97 2.60
CA SER A 2 -7.63 -5.97 1.67
C SER A 2 -6.31 -5.52 1.02
N GLN A 3 -5.64 -6.43 0.32
CA GLN A 3 -4.46 -6.10 -0.48
C GLN A 3 -4.82 -5.15 -1.63
N GLU A 4 -6.02 -5.29 -2.21
CA GLU A 4 -6.52 -4.46 -3.30
C GLU A 4 -6.70 -3.00 -2.87
N GLU A 5 -7.22 -2.76 -1.66
CA GLU A 5 -7.38 -1.41 -1.12
C GLU A 5 -6.03 -0.72 -0.92
N VAL A 6 -5.02 -1.44 -0.42
CA VAL A 6 -3.65 -0.91 -0.30
C VAL A 6 -3.06 -0.59 -1.67
N TYR A 7 -3.26 -1.46 -2.66
CA TYR A 7 -2.85 -1.22 -4.03
C TYR A 7 -3.51 0.04 -4.62
N LYS A 8 -4.82 0.20 -4.43
CA LYS A 8 -5.58 1.39 -4.86
C LYS A 8 -5.03 2.66 -4.23
N ILE A 9 -4.71 2.64 -2.92
CA ILE A 9 -4.09 3.78 -2.23
C ILE A 9 -2.74 4.14 -2.85
N ILE A 10 -1.85 3.16 -3.10
CA ILE A 10 -0.55 3.44 -3.74
C ILE A 10 -0.77 4.04 -5.13
N LYS A 11 -1.75 3.53 -5.89
CA LYS A 11 -2.08 4.05 -7.22
C LYS A 11 -2.59 5.49 -7.17
N GLU A 12 -3.43 5.83 -6.21
CA GLU A 12 -3.91 7.19 -5.96
C GLU A 12 -2.81 8.16 -5.52
N LEU A 13 -1.77 7.65 -4.86
CA LEU A 13 -0.58 8.41 -4.46
C LEU A 13 0.45 8.54 -5.60
N GLY A 14 0.07 8.23 -6.85
CA GLY A 14 0.94 8.37 -8.02
C GLY A 14 1.72 7.09 -8.37
N GLY A 15 1.36 5.95 -7.80
CA GLY A 15 1.96 4.64 -8.09
C GLY A 15 3.25 4.34 -7.30
N GLU A 16 3.69 5.26 -6.45
CA GLU A 16 4.81 5.09 -5.54
C GLU A 16 4.55 5.86 -4.25
N ALA A 17 4.69 5.21 -3.08
CA ALA A 17 4.44 5.86 -1.80
C ALA A 17 5.18 5.17 -0.64
N THR A 18 5.51 5.94 0.40
CA THR A 18 6.05 5.41 1.65
C THR A 18 4.98 4.68 2.45
N THR A 19 5.42 3.84 3.39
CA THR A 19 4.48 3.14 4.31
C THR A 19 3.67 4.13 5.15
N GLN A 20 4.24 5.29 5.48
CA GLN A 20 3.57 6.33 6.26
C GLN A 20 2.46 7.00 5.45
N GLU A 21 2.74 7.46 4.22
CA GLU A 21 1.73 8.08 3.35
C GLU A 21 0.56 7.13 3.07
N ILE A 22 0.85 5.84 2.86
CA ILE A 22 -0.19 4.82 2.66
C ILE A 22 -1.05 4.67 3.92
N LYS A 23 -0.45 4.71 5.12
CA LYS A 23 -1.18 4.63 6.39
C LYS A 23 -2.03 5.87 6.65
N GLU A 24 -1.51 7.06 6.37
CA GLU A 24 -2.23 8.33 6.51
C GLU A 24 -3.44 8.36 5.58
N ARG A 25 -3.25 8.05 4.30
CA ARG A 25 -4.36 7.95 3.33
C ARG A 25 -5.36 6.84 3.70
N ALA A 26 -4.88 5.71 4.23
CA ALA A 26 -5.75 4.65 4.74
C ALA A 26 -6.59 5.12 5.93
N LYS A 27 -6.02 5.92 6.84
CA LYS A 27 -6.72 6.47 8.01
C LYS A 27 -7.79 7.48 7.58
N GLU A 28 -7.50 8.33 6.60
CA GLU A 28 -8.47 9.28 6.04
C GLU A 28 -9.66 8.56 5.39
N LYS A 29 -9.41 7.50 4.62
CA LYS A 29 -10.46 6.74 3.93
C LYS A 29 -11.24 5.80 4.84
N PHE A 30 -10.61 5.28 5.89
CA PHE A 30 -11.19 4.29 6.79
C PHE A 30 -11.02 4.72 8.26
N PRO A 31 -11.66 5.83 8.69
CA PRO A 31 -11.43 6.45 10.00
C PRO A 31 -11.85 5.56 11.18
N ASN A 32 -12.81 4.66 10.97
CA ASN A 32 -13.39 3.81 12.01
C ASN A 32 -12.61 2.52 12.27
N TYR A 33 -11.47 2.33 11.62
CA TYR A 33 -10.75 1.05 11.68
C TYR A 33 -9.26 1.23 11.99
N SER A 34 -8.77 0.45 12.95
CA SER A 34 -7.34 0.16 13.18
C SER A 34 -6.69 -0.65 12.02
N LEU A 35 -7.36 -0.71 10.87
CA LEU A 35 -6.93 -1.42 9.66
C LEU A 35 -5.62 -0.86 9.07
N TYR A 36 -5.28 0.41 9.33
CA TYR A 36 -3.98 0.98 8.95
C TYR A 36 -2.79 0.23 9.60
N LEU A 37 -3.00 -0.44 10.74
CA LEU A 37 -1.97 -1.26 11.39
C LEU A 37 -1.55 -2.46 10.53
N TYR A 38 -2.45 -2.94 9.67
CA TYR A 38 -2.19 -4.08 8.80
C TYR A 38 -1.57 -3.72 7.44
N VAL A 39 -1.38 -2.43 7.15
CA VAL A 39 -0.79 -1.96 5.88
C VAL A 39 0.54 -2.64 5.59
N SER A 40 1.45 -2.70 6.57
CA SER A 40 2.75 -3.37 6.41
C SER A 40 2.62 -4.85 6.02
N ASN A 41 1.64 -5.57 6.59
CA ASN A 41 1.39 -6.97 6.26
C ASN A 41 0.81 -7.14 4.86
N ARG A 42 -0.02 -6.20 4.39
CA ARG A 42 -0.56 -6.21 3.03
C ARG A 42 0.51 -5.88 1.99
N LEU A 43 1.39 -4.92 2.28
CA LEU A 43 2.52 -4.56 1.42
C LEU A 43 3.45 -5.74 1.19
N LYS A 44 3.84 -6.45 2.26
CA LYS A 44 4.65 -7.67 2.15
C LYS A 44 3.99 -8.76 1.27
N LYS A 45 2.66 -8.91 1.35
CA LYS A 45 1.93 -9.87 0.49
C LYS A 45 1.93 -9.43 -0.97
N LEU A 46 1.69 -8.15 -1.25
CA LEU A 46 1.74 -7.58 -2.59
C LEU A 46 3.14 -7.69 -3.22
N GLU A 47 4.17 -7.51 -2.41
CA GLU A 47 5.56 -7.69 -2.82
C GLU A 47 5.87 -9.15 -3.15
N LYS A 48 5.43 -10.08 -2.30
CA LYS A 48 5.55 -11.52 -2.57
C LYS A 48 4.83 -11.94 -3.87
N TRP A 49 3.75 -11.25 -4.23
CA TRP A 49 3.03 -11.47 -5.49
C TRP A 49 3.67 -10.76 -6.69
N GLY A 50 4.75 -9.99 -6.49
CA GLY A 50 5.41 -9.23 -7.54
C GLY A 50 4.56 -8.10 -8.09
N ILE A 51 3.61 -7.58 -7.32
CA ILE A 51 2.73 -6.47 -7.71
C ILE A 51 3.38 -5.13 -7.40
N ILE A 52 4.01 -5.06 -6.22
CA ILE A 52 4.78 -3.90 -5.78
C ILE A 52 6.20 -4.32 -5.44
N LYS A 53 7.12 -3.36 -5.38
CA LYS A 53 8.49 -3.57 -4.92
C LYS A 53 8.92 -2.44 -4.00
N LYS A 54 9.68 -2.76 -2.95
CA LYS A 54 10.33 -1.75 -2.13
C LYS A 54 11.53 -1.17 -2.86
N THR A 55 11.60 0.15 -2.95
CA THR A 55 12.72 0.87 -3.56
C THR A 55 13.83 1.11 -2.53
N GLU A 56 15.02 1.49 -3.01
CA GLU A 56 16.15 1.90 -2.16
C GLU A 56 15.81 3.13 -1.30
N LYS A 57 14.87 3.97 -1.75
CA LYS A 57 14.38 5.15 -1.03
C LYS A 57 13.40 4.79 0.11
N GLY A 58 13.07 3.51 0.28
CA GLY A 58 12.12 3.05 1.29
C GLY A 58 10.64 3.21 0.90
N THR A 59 10.36 3.60 -0.35
CA THR A 59 9.00 3.67 -0.92
C THR A 59 8.56 2.33 -1.49
N TRP A 60 7.26 2.17 -1.66
CA TRP A 60 6.63 1.03 -2.33
C TRP A 60 6.13 1.47 -3.69
N LYS A 61 6.63 0.86 -4.76
CA LYS A 61 6.28 1.18 -6.14
C LYS A 61 5.48 0.07 -6.78
N ILE A 62 4.43 0.41 -7.51
CA ILE A 62 3.67 -0.54 -8.35
C ILE A 62 4.53 -0.92 -9.55
N ILE A 63 4.73 -2.22 -9.73
CA ILE A 63 5.48 -2.81 -10.86
C ILE A 63 4.58 -3.64 -11.78
N LYS A 64 3.39 -4.03 -11.30
CA LYS A 64 2.41 -4.81 -12.07
C LYS A 64 0.99 -4.43 -11.63
N ASN A 65 0.02 -4.60 -12.54
CA ASN A 65 -1.38 -4.39 -12.20
C ASN A 65 -1.90 -5.49 -11.26
N TYR A 66 -2.72 -5.09 -10.29
CA TYR A 66 -3.45 -6.00 -9.42
C TYR A 66 -4.54 -6.70 -10.25
N LYS A 67 -4.59 -8.03 -10.18
CA LYS A 67 -5.41 -8.90 -11.04
C LYS A 67 -6.78 -9.14 -10.44
#